data_AF-A0A5B8MXG4-F1
#
_entry.id   AF-A0A5B8MXG4-F1
#
_cell.length_a   1.000
_cell.length_b   1.000
_cell.length_c   1.000
_cell.angle_alpha   90.00
_cell.angle_beta   90.00
_cell.angle_gamma   90.00
#
_symmetry.space_group_name_H-M   'P 1'
#
loop_
_entity.id
_entity.type
_entity.pdbx_description
1 polymer ?
#
loop_
_entity_poly.entity_id
_entity_poly.type
_entity_poly.pdbx_seq_one_letter_code
_entity_poly.pdbx_strand_id
1 'polypeptide(L)'
;MPMSKTMDGSRGVGHYVGGHQAGDYKSARLQEIEILKKQLEQMEGDYQKLQAEVTKEHSFSQAYKDAENERELQIVYYKQQGETLSKQLEILSKRVADYNAKEKELNELKLSMASGGSAGDAEKKDSKLRTALESLSSQVDAYIEEIDELNESFDDIQAHNSKLLQQLTEQSECQVKLRAQMLRQEKDVANIRKEMVTQESRIRDEKALYNTKETELREVEKKYNMMELKWQQTTRSLQEKEKVQRELEAVESKLKQKISELENELDVQKETSANEKKRKLEGDTSVHGGSEDKAKKSVGKKDIREVQMKHYQKLLFCSICNTREKKMIIKRCLHMFCKECISTSVQSRNRKCPACGAKFAQSDLQPIYF
;
A
#
# COMPACT_ATOMS: atom_id res chain seq x y z
N MET A 1 -43.54 19.37 -50.46
CA MET A 1 -44.97 19.07 -50.56
C MET A 1 -45.50 18.78 -49.16
N PRO A 2 -46.45 19.59 -48.65
CA PRO A 2 -46.99 19.48 -47.30
C PRO A 2 -48.23 18.58 -47.30
N MET A 3 -48.58 17.99 -46.14
CA MET A 3 -49.98 17.76 -45.72
C MET A 3 -50.05 17.64 -44.19
N SER A 4 -50.43 18.76 -43.60
CA SER A 4 -51.37 18.96 -42.49
C SER A 4 -52.08 17.74 -41.90
N LYS A 5 -52.13 17.68 -40.56
CA LYS A 5 -53.39 17.54 -39.82
C LYS A 5 -53.29 18.12 -38.41
N THR A 6 -54.42 18.67 -38.02
CA THR A 6 -54.72 19.67 -37.01
C THR A 6 -55.30 19.07 -35.73
N MET A 7 -55.11 19.82 -34.62
CA MET A 7 -55.99 19.96 -33.44
C MET A 7 -56.18 18.74 -32.53
N ASP A 8 -55.94 18.88 -31.22
CA ASP A 8 -56.97 19.40 -30.29
C ASP A 8 -56.38 19.65 -28.91
N GLY A 9 -56.87 20.69 -28.24
CA GLY A 9 -56.52 21.05 -26.87
C GLY A 9 -57.42 20.32 -25.89
N SER A 10 -56.85 19.90 -24.76
CA SER A 10 -57.63 19.58 -23.57
C SER A 10 -56.87 20.01 -22.34
N ARG A 11 -57.39 21.06 -21.71
CA ARG A 11 -56.99 21.59 -20.41
C ARG A 11 -57.31 20.54 -19.34
N GLY A 12 -56.28 19.91 -18.79
CA GLY A 12 -56.36 19.14 -17.56
C GLY A 12 -55.80 19.97 -16.41
N VAL A 13 -56.68 20.46 -15.54
CA VAL A 13 -56.32 21.05 -14.24
C VAL A 13 -55.88 19.90 -13.33
N GLY A 14 -54.59 19.81 -13.03
CA GLY A 14 -54.03 18.83 -12.10
C GLY A 14 -53.33 19.53 -10.94
N HIS A 15 -53.92 19.41 -9.75
CA HIS A 15 -53.32 19.81 -8.48
C HIS A 15 -52.01 19.06 -8.19
N TYR A 16 -51.05 19.80 -7.64
CA TYR A 16 -49.93 19.40 -6.78
C TYR A 16 -49.70 17.90 -6.53
N VAL A 17 -48.57 17.37 -7.00
CA VAL A 17 -47.72 16.43 -6.25
C VAL A 17 -46.25 16.76 -6.52
N GLY A 18 -45.72 17.76 -5.80
CA GLY A 18 -44.27 17.97 -5.70
C GLY A 18 -43.67 16.86 -4.84
N GLY A 19 -43.11 15.82 -5.46
CA GLY A 19 -42.49 14.73 -4.70
C GLY A 19 -41.92 13.56 -5.48
N HIS A 20 -41.60 13.68 -6.78
CA HIS A 20 -41.10 12.53 -7.58
C HIS A 20 -39.70 12.70 -8.18
N GLN A 21 -39.05 13.87 -8.10
CA GLN A 21 -37.81 14.11 -8.84
C GLN A 21 -36.54 13.51 -8.21
N ALA A 22 -36.53 13.19 -6.91
CA ALA A 22 -35.32 12.66 -6.25
C ALA A 22 -35.11 11.14 -6.42
N GLY A 23 -36.18 10.39 -6.70
CA GLY A 23 -36.13 8.94 -6.94
C GLY A 23 -35.66 8.58 -8.35
N ASP A 24 -36.16 9.31 -9.36
CA ASP A 24 -35.78 9.11 -10.76
C ASP A 24 -34.31 9.42 -11.03
N TYR A 25 -33.75 10.46 -10.40
CA TYR A 25 -32.34 10.80 -10.55
C TYR A 25 -31.40 9.72 -9.99
N LYS A 26 -31.78 9.07 -8.88
CA LYS A 26 -31.00 7.94 -8.33
C LYS A 26 -31.10 6.71 -9.23
N SER A 27 -32.28 6.43 -9.77
CA SER A 27 -32.51 5.32 -10.69
C SER A 27 -31.73 5.49 -12.01
N ALA A 28 -31.82 6.67 -12.63
CA ALA A 28 -31.08 7.01 -13.84
C ALA A 28 -29.56 6.94 -13.64
N ARG A 29 -29.07 7.44 -12.50
CA ARG A 29 -27.63 7.38 -12.17
C ARG A 29 -27.14 5.95 -11.91
N LEU A 30 -27.98 5.07 -11.37
CA LEU A 30 -27.65 3.65 -11.20
C LEU A 30 -27.57 2.93 -12.56
N GLN A 31 -28.51 3.22 -13.47
CA GLN A 31 -28.46 2.70 -14.85
C GLN A 31 -27.23 3.19 -15.61
N GLU A 32 -26.86 4.45 -15.45
CA GLU A 32 -25.65 5.03 -16.05
C GLU A 32 -24.36 4.35 -15.53
N ILE A 33 -24.28 4.10 -14.22
CA ILE A 33 -23.17 3.34 -13.62
C ILE A 33 -23.10 1.91 -14.19
N GLU A 34 -24.24 1.27 -14.43
CA GLU A 34 -24.28 -0.10 -14.95
C GLU A 34 -23.88 -0.17 -16.43
N ILE A 35 -24.23 0.83 -17.23
CA ILE A 35 -23.75 0.99 -18.60
C ILE A 35 -22.24 1.22 -18.62
N LEU A 36 -21.73 2.12 -17.76
CA LEU A 36 -20.29 2.40 -17.64
C LEU A 36 -19.49 1.17 -17.20
N LYS A 37 -20.05 0.33 -16.31
CA LYS A 37 -19.43 -0.95 -15.91
C LYS A 37 -19.31 -1.92 -17.08
N LYS A 38 -20.38 -2.10 -17.87
CA LYS A 38 -20.33 -2.95 -19.07
C LYS A 38 -19.33 -2.44 -20.10
N GLN A 39 -19.24 -1.13 -20.28
CA GLN A 39 -18.24 -0.51 -21.15
C GLN A 39 -16.82 -0.75 -20.64
N LEU A 40 -16.60 -0.67 -19.32
CA LEU A 40 -15.30 -0.99 -18.70
C LEU A 40 -14.91 -2.46 -18.91
N GLU A 41 -15.81 -3.40 -18.63
CA GLU A 41 -15.56 -4.83 -18.85
C GLU A 41 -15.23 -5.15 -20.32
N GLN A 42 -15.93 -4.49 -21.25
CA GLN A 42 -15.67 -4.64 -22.68
C GLN A 42 -14.28 -4.09 -23.05
N MET A 43 -13.93 -2.90 -22.56
CA MET A 43 -12.61 -2.29 -22.79
C MET A 43 -11.48 -3.10 -22.16
N GLU A 44 -11.69 -3.70 -20.99
CA GLU A 44 -10.71 -4.60 -20.35
C GLU A 44 -10.51 -5.87 -21.18
N GLY A 45 -11.59 -6.46 -21.70
CA GLY A 45 -11.52 -7.61 -22.60
C GLY A 45 -10.77 -7.30 -23.90
N ASP A 46 -11.03 -6.14 -24.50
CA ASP A 46 -10.36 -5.71 -25.72
C ASP A 46 -8.89 -5.34 -25.48
N TYR A 47 -8.55 -4.76 -24.32
CA TYR A 47 -7.17 -4.53 -23.91
C TYR A 47 -6.39 -5.84 -23.76
N GLN A 48 -6.97 -6.86 -23.14
CA GLN A 48 -6.32 -8.18 -22.99
C GLN A 48 -6.06 -8.85 -24.35
N LYS A 49 -7.01 -8.75 -25.29
CA LYS A 49 -6.82 -9.26 -26.67
C LYS A 49 -5.70 -8.53 -27.38
N LEU A 50 -5.67 -7.20 -27.32
CA LEU A 50 -4.64 -6.39 -27.94
C LEU A 50 -3.26 -6.68 -27.34
N GLN A 51 -3.18 -6.91 -26.02
CA GLN A 51 -1.95 -7.30 -25.35
C GLN A 51 -1.47 -8.69 -25.80
N ALA A 52 -2.38 -9.63 -26.04
CA ALA A 52 -2.05 -10.94 -26.60
C ALA A 52 -1.56 -10.84 -28.05
N GLU A 53 -2.13 -9.94 -28.86
CA GLU A 53 -1.67 -9.69 -30.23
C GLU A 53 -0.28 -9.06 -30.25
N VAL A 54 -0.03 -8.02 -29.44
CA VAL A 54 1.28 -7.37 -29.34
C VAL A 54 2.36 -8.33 -28.86
N THR A 55 2.07 -9.18 -27.88
CA THR A 55 3.03 -10.19 -27.41
C THR A 55 3.34 -11.24 -28.49
N LYS A 56 2.32 -11.65 -29.26
CA LYS A 56 2.50 -12.54 -30.40
C LYS A 56 3.35 -11.89 -31.49
N GLU A 57 3.07 -10.64 -31.86
CA GLU A 57 3.83 -9.88 -32.85
C GLU A 57 5.28 -9.64 -32.41
N HIS A 58 5.50 -9.35 -31.12
CA HIS A 58 6.84 -9.26 -30.54
C HIS A 58 7.60 -10.59 -30.64
N SER A 59 6.95 -11.72 -30.34
CA SER A 59 7.56 -13.04 -30.47
C SER A 59 7.95 -13.38 -31.92
N PHE A 60 7.12 -12.98 -32.90
CA PHE A 60 7.45 -13.13 -34.32
C PHE A 60 8.61 -12.23 -34.73
N SER A 61 8.63 -10.97 -34.29
CA SER A 61 9.74 -10.06 -34.59
C SER A 61 11.06 -10.57 -34.01
N GLN A 62 11.04 -11.11 -32.79
CA GLN A 62 12.22 -11.70 -32.17
C GLN A 62 12.69 -12.94 -32.94
N ALA A 63 11.79 -13.85 -33.28
CA ALA A 63 12.12 -15.03 -34.09
C ALA A 63 12.68 -14.65 -35.47
N TYR A 64 12.18 -13.57 -36.08
CA TYR A 64 12.70 -13.07 -37.35
C TYR A 64 14.12 -12.54 -37.22
N LYS A 65 14.41 -11.75 -36.18
CA LYS A 65 15.77 -11.26 -35.89
C LYS A 65 16.74 -12.40 -35.60
N ASP A 66 16.30 -13.40 -34.85
CA ASP A 66 17.14 -14.56 -34.53
C ASP A 66 17.46 -15.37 -35.81
N ALA A 67 16.48 -15.57 -36.69
CA ALA A 67 16.68 -16.22 -37.98
C ALA A 67 17.58 -15.39 -38.93
N GLU A 68 17.49 -14.06 -38.89
CA GLU A 68 18.36 -13.16 -39.64
C GLU A 68 19.80 -13.26 -39.16
N ASN A 69 20.03 -13.25 -37.84
CA ASN A 69 21.35 -13.43 -37.23
C ASN A 69 21.96 -14.81 -37.58
N GLU A 70 21.16 -15.88 -37.54
CA GLU A 70 21.61 -17.22 -37.96
C GLU A 70 22.01 -17.25 -39.43
N ARG A 71 21.23 -16.60 -40.30
CA ARG A 71 21.55 -16.50 -41.72
C ARG A 71 22.83 -15.71 -41.96
N GLU A 72 23.06 -14.62 -41.25
CA GLU A 72 24.30 -13.84 -41.33
C GLU A 72 25.52 -14.66 -40.91
N LEU A 73 25.44 -15.37 -39.78
CA LEU A 73 26.48 -16.28 -39.32
C LEU A 73 26.80 -17.35 -40.37
N GLN A 74 25.76 -17.93 -40.99
CA GLN A 74 25.92 -18.93 -42.04
C GLN A 74 26.58 -18.36 -43.30
N ILE A 75 26.26 -17.11 -43.69
CA ILE A 75 26.91 -16.42 -44.80
C ILE A 75 28.40 -16.19 -44.50
N VAL A 76 28.75 -15.74 -43.28
CA VAL A 76 30.15 -15.53 -42.88
C VAL A 76 30.93 -16.84 -42.94
N TYR A 77 30.35 -17.93 -42.42
CA TYR A 77 30.95 -19.27 -42.49
C TYR A 77 31.25 -19.70 -43.94
N TYR A 78 30.27 -19.61 -44.84
CA TYR A 78 30.47 -20.01 -46.23
C TYR A 78 31.43 -19.09 -47.00
N LYS A 79 31.49 -17.79 -46.66
CA LYS A 79 32.48 -16.87 -47.22
C LYS A 79 33.90 -17.27 -46.83
N GLN A 80 34.15 -17.55 -45.55
CA GLN A 80 35.47 -18.02 -45.09
C GLN A 80 35.87 -19.35 -45.74
N GLN A 81 34.91 -20.28 -45.89
CA GLN A 81 35.15 -21.54 -46.58
C GLN A 81 35.48 -21.32 -48.06
N GLY A 82 34.77 -20.40 -48.73
CA GLY A 82 35.01 -20.01 -50.12
C GLY A 82 36.38 -19.34 -50.33
N GLU A 83 36.80 -18.45 -49.43
CA GLU A 83 38.13 -17.84 -49.46
C GLU A 83 39.24 -18.88 -49.28
N THR A 84 39.03 -19.86 -48.39
CA THR A 84 39.98 -20.95 -48.16
C THR A 84 40.12 -21.83 -49.41
N LEU A 85 38.99 -22.24 -50.00
CA LEU A 85 38.96 -23.00 -51.25
C LEU A 85 39.57 -22.22 -52.42
N SER A 86 39.33 -20.91 -52.50
CA SER A 86 39.92 -20.05 -53.54
C SER A 86 41.45 -20.02 -53.43
N LYS A 87 41.99 -19.86 -52.21
CA LYS A 87 43.45 -19.90 -51.99
C LYS A 87 44.04 -21.26 -52.39
N GLN A 88 43.37 -22.35 -52.02
CA GLN A 88 43.80 -23.70 -52.41
C GLN A 88 43.78 -23.91 -53.93
N LEU A 89 42.74 -23.42 -54.62
CA LEU A 89 42.65 -23.45 -56.08
C LEU A 89 43.76 -22.66 -56.75
N GLU A 90 44.11 -21.48 -56.21
CA GLU A 90 45.19 -20.66 -56.74
C GLU A 90 46.56 -21.35 -56.63
N ILE A 91 46.83 -21.98 -55.48
CA ILE A 91 48.06 -22.78 -55.27
C ILE A 91 48.11 -23.95 -56.25
N LEU A 92 47.01 -24.71 -56.40
CA LEU A 92 46.95 -25.83 -57.33
C LEU A 92 47.12 -25.37 -58.79
N SER A 93 46.52 -24.24 -59.16
CA SER A 93 46.64 -23.66 -60.50
C SER A 93 48.09 -23.31 -60.85
N LYS A 94 48.81 -22.64 -59.93
CA LYS A 94 50.25 -22.34 -60.09
C LYS A 94 51.05 -23.63 -60.27
N ARG A 95 50.82 -24.62 -59.41
CA ARG A 95 51.50 -25.91 -59.48
C ARG A 95 51.28 -26.63 -60.82
N VAL A 96 50.07 -26.61 -61.36
CA VAL A 96 49.76 -27.19 -62.68
C VAL A 96 50.49 -26.44 -63.80
N ALA A 97 50.58 -25.11 -63.72
CA ALA A 97 51.34 -24.32 -64.70
C ALA A 97 52.83 -24.68 -64.68
N ASP A 98 53.42 -24.85 -63.49
CA ASP A 98 54.82 -25.24 -63.32
C ASP A 98 55.09 -26.66 -63.86
N TYR A 99 54.18 -27.60 -63.59
CA TYR A 99 54.27 -28.95 -64.16
C TYR A 99 54.23 -28.94 -65.70
N ASN A 100 53.32 -28.16 -66.29
CA ASN A 100 53.20 -28.07 -67.74
C ASN A 100 54.45 -27.42 -68.38
N ALA A 101 55.04 -26.40 -67.73
CA ALA A 101 56.28 -25.78 -68.19
C ALA A 101 57.43 -26.79 -68.20
N LYS A 102 57.58 -27.57 -67.12
CA LYS A 102 58.60 -28.63 -67.03
C LYS A 102 58.39 -29.76 -68.02
N GLU A 103 57.15 -30.17 -68.27
CA GLU A 103 56.86 -31.20 -69.26
C GLU A 103 57.29 -30.75 -70.66
N LYS A 104 57.07 -29.47 -70.98
CA LYS A 104 57.53 -28.87 -72.23
C LYS A 104 59.06 -28.86 -72.33
N GLU A 105 59.76 -28.40 -71.30
CA GLU A 105 61.23 -28.42 -71.24
C GLU A 105 61.80 -29.84 -71.40
N LEU A 106 61.20 -30.83 -70.73
CA LEU A 106 61.61 -32.23 -70.83
C LEU A 106 61.43 -32.79 -72.25
N ASN A 107 60.33 -32.43 -72.92
CA ASN A 107 60.07 -32.85 -74.30
C ASN A 107 61.05 -32.21 -75.29
N GLU A 108 61.37 -30.93 -75.10
CA GLU A 108 62.41 -30.23 -75.89
C GLU A 108 63.80 -30.85 -75.67
N LEU A 109 64.15 -31.19 -74.43
CA LEU A 109 65.42 -31.85 -74.10
C LEU A 109 65.52 -33.24 -74.75
N LYS A 110 64.45 -34.04 -74.71
CA LYS A 110 64.37 -35.37 -75.36
C LYS A 110 64.56 -35.28 -76.88
N LEU A 111 63.98 -34.28 -77.53
CA LEU A 111 64.17 -34.00 -78.97
C LEU A 111 65.63 -33.63 -79.28
N SER A 112 66.28 -32.85 -78.41
CA SER A 112 67.70 -32.49 -78.58
C SER A 112 68.64 -33.68 -78.39
N MET A 113 68.31 -34.63 -77.52
CA MET A 113 69.11 -35.83 -77.25
C MET A 113 69.06 -36.86 -78.39
N ALA A 114 68.00 -36.84 -79.21
CA ALA A 114 67.85 -37.73 -80.36
C ALA A 114 68.75 -37.37 -81.56
N SER A 115 69.45 -36.22 -81.54
CA SER A 115 70.09 -35.66 -82.74
C SER A 115 71.62 -35.50 -82.72
N GLY A 116 72.40 -36.13 -81.82
CA GLY A 116 73.86 -36.00 -81.86
C GLY A 116 74.72 -37.04 -81.13
N GLY A 117 75.61 -37.71 -81.88
CA GLY A 117 76.66 -38.57 -81.33
C GLY A 117 78.00 -38.48 -82.08
N SER A 118 79.06 -37.99 -81.41
CA SER A 118 80.48 -38.25 -81.69
C SER A 118 81.37 -37.99 -80.45
N ALA A 119 82.60 -38.49 -80.40
CA ALA A 119 83.42 -38.55 -79.17
C ALA A 119 83.99 -37.22 -78.63
N GLY A 120 84.02 -36.13 -79.42
CA GLY A 120 84.23 -34.76 -78.90
C GLY A 120 83.03 -34.22 -78.10
N ASP A 121 81.92 -34.97 -78.12
CA ASP A 121 80.77 -34.68 -77.29
C ASP A 121 80.99 -35.07 -75.84
N ALA A 122 81.94 -35.93 -75.45
CA ALA A 122 82.01 -36.40 -74.06
C ALA A 122 82.34 -35.29 -73.05
N GLU A 123 83.33 -34.44 -73.32
CA GLU A 123 83.65 -33.26 -72.48
C GLU A 123 82.59 -32.17 -72.55
N LYS A 124 82.02 -31.92 -73.74
CA LYS A 124 80.89 -31.00 -73.91
C LYS A 124 79.62 -31.53 -73.23
N LYS A 125 79.42 -32.86 -73.18
CA LYS A 125 78.35 -33.54 -72.47
C LYS A 125 78.58 -33.47 -70.97
N ASP A 126 79.81 -33.67 -70.49
CA ASP A 126 80.16 -33.52 -69.07
C ASP A 126 79.94 -32.07 -68.59
N SER A 127 80.39 -31.08 -69.37
CA SER A 127 80.11 -29.67 -69.11
C SER A 127 78.60 -29.37 -69.06
N LYS A 128 77.83 -29.85 -70.05
CA LYS A 128 76.37 -29.66 -70.07
C LYS A 128 75.67 -30.37 -68.91
N LEU A 129 76.14 -31.57 -68.54
CA LEU A 129 75.62 -32.32 -67.39
C LEU A 129 75.91 -31.58 -66.09
N ARG A 130 77.09 -30.96 -65.92
CA ARG A 130 77.42 -30.13 -64.76
C ARG A 130 76.54 -28.89 -64.68
N THR A 131 76.34 -28.17 -65.78
CA THR A 131 75.46 -26.99 -65.79
C THR A 131 73.99 -27.37 -65.56
N ALA A 132 73.53 -28.51 -66.08
CA ALA A 132 72.19 -29.03 -65.80
C ALA A 132 72.06 -29.48 -64.34
N LEU A 133 73.09 -30.07 -63.74
CA LEU A 133 73.15 -30.40 -62.32
C LEU A 133 73.11 -29.15 -61.43
N GLU A 134 73.87 -28.10 -61.76
CA GLU A 134 73.84 -26.81 -61.06
C GLU A 134 72.47 -26.14 -61.18
N SER A 135 71.87 -26.15 -62.38
CA SER A 135 70.52 -25.62 -62.59
C SER A 135 69.47 -26.41 -61.82
N LEU A 136 69.58 -27.74 -61.77
CA LEU A 136 68.66 -28.59 -61.01
C LEU A 136 68.87 -28.41 -59.50
N SER A 137 70.11 -28.25 -59.05
CA SER A 137 70.44 -27.93 -57.65
C SER A 137 69.82 -26.59 -57.25
N SER A 138 70.02 -25.53 -58.04
CA SER A 138 69.42 -24.22 -57.79
C SER A 138 67.89 -24.26 -57.80
N GLN A 139 67.28 -25.13 -58.62
CA GLN A 139 65.84 -25.31 -58.64
C GLN A 139 65.33 -26.07 -57.41
N VAL A 140 66.08 -27.05 -56.90
CA VAL A 140 65.78 -27.72 -55.64
C VAL A 140 65.87 -26.72 -54.49
N ASP A 141 66.90 -25.86 -54.47
CA ASP A 141 67.06 -24.82 -53.46
C ASP A 141 65.89 -23.82 -53.50
N ALA A 142 65.46 -23.37 -54.68
CA ALA A 142 64.29 -22.52 -54.86
C ALA A 142 62.99 -23.18 -54.35
N TYR A 143 62.80 -24.49 -54.58
CA TYR A 143 61.64 -25.20 -54.03
C TYR A 143 61.69 -25.37 -52.52
N ILE A 144 62.89 -25.49 -51.93
CA ILE A 144 63.02 -25.53 -50.48
C ILE A 144 62.58 -24.19 -49.90
N GLU A 145 63.05 -23.07 -50.46
CA GLU A 145 62.63 -21.72 -50.04
C GLU A 145 61.11 -21.54 -50.16
N GLU A 146 60.49 -21.94 -51.27
CA GLU A 146 59.03 -21.88 -51.44
C GLU A 146 58.27 -22.76 -50.44
N ILE A 147 58.78 -23.96 -50.12
CA ILE A 147 58.19 -24.85 -49.12
C ILE A 147 58.29 -24.23 -47.73
N ASP A 148 59.42 -23.61 -47.40
CA ASP A 148 59.62 -22.95 -46.11
C ASP A 148 58.69 -21.74 -45.96
N GLU A 149 58.55 -20.89 -46.98
CA GLU A 149 57.58 -19.78 -46.99
C GLU A 149 56.13 -20.29 -46.84
N LEU A 150 55.78 -21.38 -47.53
CA LEU A 150 54.45 -22.00 -47.40
C LEU A 150 54.22 -22.54 -45.99
N ASN A 151 55.22 -23.17 -45.37
CA ASN A 151 55.12 -23.66 -43.99
C ASN A 151 54.90 -22.52 -43.00
N GLU A 152 55.65 -21.42 -43.11
CA GLU A 152 55.45 -20.23 -42.26
C GLU A 152 54.02 -19.69 -42.41
N SER A 153 53.53 -19.56 -43.65
CA SER A 153 52.15 -19.09 -43.91
C SER A 153 51.08 -20.05 -43.36
N PHE A 154 51.36 -21.36 -43.37
CA PHE A 154 50.48 -22.39 -42.83
C PHE A 154 50.44 -22.34 -41.31
N ASP A 155 51.60 -22.18 -40.67
CA ASP A 155 51.71 -22.04 -39.22
C ASP A 155 50.97 -20.80 -38.72
N ASP A 156 51.07 -19.67 -39.43
CA ASP A 156 50.30 -18.45 -39.13
C ASP A 156 48.79 -18.67 -39.22
N ILE A 157 48.32 -19.36 -40.26
CA ILE A 157 46.90 -19.70 -40.42
C ILE A 157 46.44 -20.65 -39.32
N GLN A 158 47.26 -21.63 -38.95
CA GLN A 158 46.96 -22.59 -37.89
C GLN A 158 46.87 -21.89 -36.53
N ALA A 159 47.79 -20.95 -36.25
CA ALA A 159 47.76 -20.13 -35.04
C ALA A 159 46.51 -19.22 -35.00
N HIS A 160 46.18 -18.59 -36.12
CA HIS A 160 44.97 -17.77 -36.24
C HIS A 160 43.69 -18.59 -36.02
N ASN A 161 43.57 -19.76 -36.66
CA ASN A 161 42.41 -20.64 -36.51
C ASN A 161 42.27 -21.14 -35.07
N SER A 162 43.38 -21.48 -34.41
CA SER A 162 43.39 -21.89 -33.00
C SER A 162 42.88 -20.77 -32.08
N LYS A 163 43.31 -19.53 -32.33
CA LYS A 163 42.83 -18.35 -31.59
C LYS A 163 41.35 -18.07 -31.84
N LEU A 164 40.88 -18.19 -33.08
CA LEU A 164 39.47 -17.99 -33.42
C LEU A 164 38.58 -19.06 -32.76
N LEU A 165 39.02 -20.32 -32.76
CA LEU A 165 38.33 -21.40 -32.04
C LEU A 165 38.24 -21.11 -30.54
N GLN A 166 39.33 -20.64 -29.94
CA GLN A 166 39.33 -20.24 -28.52
C GLN A 166 38.30 -19.12 -28.26
N GLN A 167 38.29 -18.07 -29.09
CA GLN A 167 37.33 -16.96 -28.95
C GLN A 167 35.87 -17.43 -29.10
N LEU A 168 35.59 -18.33 -30.05
CA LEU A 168 34.26 -18.92 -30.22
C LEU A 168 33.85 -19.75 -29.00
N THR A 169 34.76 -20.53 -28.42
CA THR A 169 34.48 -21.29 -27.20
C THR A 169 34.19 -20.37 -26.02
N GLU A 170 35.02 -19.35 -25.79
CA GLU A 170 34.82 -18.36 -24.71
C GLU A 170 33.50 -17.59 -24.87
N GLN A 171 33.15 -17.19 -26.10
CA GLN A 171 31.89 -16.53 -26.40
C GLN A 171 30.69 -17.46 -26.13
N SER A 172 30.79 -18.74 -26.52
CA SER A 172 29.73 -19.73 -26.27
C SER A 172 29.52 -19.97 -24.77
N GLU A 173 30.60 -20.05 -23.98
CA GLU A 173 30.51 -20.20 -22.52
C GLU A 173 29.89 -18.97 -21.87
N CYS A 174 30.25 -17.77 -22.32
CA CYS A 174 29.66 -16.51 -21.85
C CYS A 174 28.16 -16.46 -22.17
N GLN A 175 27.77 -16.85 -23.39
CA GLN A 175 26.37 -16.89 -23.81
C GLN A 175 25.54 -17.85 -22.96
N VAL A 176 26.07 -19.04 -22.62
CA VAL A 176 25.40 -20.00 -21.74
C VAL A 176 25.22 -19.44 -20.33
N LYS A 177 26.25 -18.80 -19.76
CA LYS A 177 26.18 -18.16 -18.43
C LYS A 177 25.13 -17.05 -18.40
N LEU A 178 25.10 -16.20 -19.43
CA LEU A 178 24.13 -15.12 -19.55
C LEU A 178 22.69 -15.65 -19.66
N ARG A 179 22.45 -16.64 -20.53
CA ARG A 179 21.13 -17.28 -20.67
C ARG A 179 20.67 -17.91 -19.36
N ALA A 180 21.56 -18.58 -18.63
CA ALA A 180 21.24 -19.16 -17.33
C ALA A 180 20.87 -18.08 -16.29
N GLN A 181 21.55 -16.93 -16.30
CA GLN A 181 21.21 -15.80 -15.44
C GLN A 181 19.85 -15.19 -15.81
N MET A 182 19.56 -15.02 -17.10
CA MET A 182 18.26 -14.51 -17.57
C MET A 182 17.12 -15.43 -17.14
N LEU A 183 17.25 -16.74 -17.29
CA LEU A 183 16.22 -17.70 -16.88
C LEU A 183 15.96 -17.66 -15.36
N ARG A 184 17.00 -17.45 -14.56
CA ARG A 184 16.85 -17.25 -13.11
C ARG A 184 16.08 -15.96 -12.81
N GLN A 185 16.44 -14.86 -13.47
CA GLN A 185 15.75 -13.58 -13.30
C GLN A 185 14.28 -13.65 -13.74
N GLU A 186 13.97 -14.33 -14.84
CA GLU A 186 12.59 -14.54 -15.29
C GLU A 186 11.77 -15.33 -14.26
N LYS A 187 12.36 -16.38 -13.68
CA LYS A 187 11.73 -17.14 -12.59
C LYS A 187 11.48 -16.26 -11.36
N ASP A 188 12.45 -15.43 -10.98
CA ASP A 188 12.32 -14.53 -9.83
C ASP A 188 11.23 -13.48 -10.08
N VAL A 189 11.19 -12.88 -11.27
CA VAL A 189 10.13 -11.94 -11.68
C VAL A 189 8.76 -12.62 -11.65
N ALA A 190 8.66 -13.87 -12.13
CA ALA A 190 7.40 -14.62 -12.07
C ALA A 190 6.95 -14.91 -10.63
N ASN A 191 7.89 -15.21 -9.73
CA ASN A 191 7.59 -15.42 -8.31
C ASN A 191 7.13 -14.12 -7.64
N ILE A 192 7.84 -13.00 -7.87
CA ILE A 192 7.46 -11.68 -7.34
C ILE A 192 6.06 -11.29 -7.84
N ARG A 193 5.74 -11.52 -9.12
CA ARG A 193 4.40 -11.25 -9.66
C ARG A 193 3.31 -12.05 -8.94
N LYS A 194 3.56 -13.34 -8.67
CA LYS A 194 2.62 -14.18 -7.89
C LYS A 194 2.44 -13.63 -6.48
N GLU A 195 3.53 -13.29 -5.81
CA GLU A 195 3.48 -12.70 -4.47
C GLU A 195 2.71 -11.38 -4.45
N MET A 196 2.93 -10.50 -5.43
CA MET A 196 2.20 -9.24 -5.56
C MET A 196 0.68 -9.46 -5.68
N VAL A 197 0.24 -10.37 -6.55
CA VAL A 197 -1.18 -10.70 -6.70
C VAL A 197 -1.78 -11.24 -5.38
N THR A 198 -1.04 -12.09 -4.66
CA THR A 198 -1.51 -12.60 -3.37
C THR A 198 -1.59 -11.49 -2.31
N GLN A 199 -0.63 -10.56 -2.28
CA GLN A 199 -0.65 -9.42 -1.35
C GLN A 199 -1.78 -8.45 -1.68
N GLU A 200 -2.04 -8.18 -2.96
CA GLU A 200 -3.19 -7.37 -3.39
C GLU A 200 -4.53 -7.99 -2.97
N SER A 201 -4.68 -9.31 -3.07
CA SER A 201 -5.86 -10.01 -2.56
C SER A 201 -5.99 -9.84 -1.04
N ARG A 202 -4.90 -10.01 -0.28
CA ARG A 202 -4.90 -9.83 1.18
C ARG A 202 -5.30 -8.41 1.58
N ILE A 203 -4.74 -7.39 0.91
CA ILE A 203 -5.09 -5.98 1.15
C ILE A 203 -6.56 -5.73 0.83
N ARG A 204 -7.10 -6.35 -0.23
CA ARG A 204 -8.52 -6.25 -0.59
C ARG A 204 -9.41 -6.85 0.51
N ASP A 205 -9.06 -8.01 1.03
CA ASP A 205 -9.81 -8.70 2.09
C ASP A 205 -9.74 -7.92 3.42
N GLU A 206 -8.56 -7.39 3.77
CA GLU A 206 -8.39 -6.54 4.96
C GLU A 206 -9.21 -5.24 4.86
N LYS A 207 -9.26 -4.61 3.68
CA LYS A 207 -10.10 -3.43 3.43
C LYS A 207 -11.59 -3.77 3.54
N ALA A 208 -12.02 -4.92 3.04
CA ALA A 208 -13.40 -5.38 3.18
C ALA A 208 -13.76 -5.58 4.66
N LEU A 209 -12.89 -6.26 5.41
CA LEU A 209 -13.06 -6.46 6.85
C LEU A 209 -13.12 -5.14 7.61
N TYR A 210 -12.25 -4.19 7.29
CA TYR A 210 -12.24 -2.85 7.90
C TYR A 210 -13.57 -2.13 7.66
N ASN A 211 -14.07 -2.13 6.42
CA ASN A 211 -15.35 -1.51 6.09
C ASN A 211 -16.51 -2.16 6.87
N THR A 212 -16.53 -3.50 7.00
CA THR A 212 -17.53 -4.20 7.82
C THR A 212 -17.44 -3.76 9.28
N LYS A 213 -16.24 -3.71 9.86
CA LYS A 213 -16.04 -3.27 11.25
C LYS A 213 -16.43 -1.82 11.46
N GLU A 214 -16.19 -0.95 10.49
CA GLU A 214 -16.63 0.44 10.52
C GLU A 214 -18.17 0.54 10.54
N THR A 215 -18.86 -0.27 9.72
CA THR A 215 -20.33 -0.30 9.75
C THR A 215 -20.90 -0.83 11.06
N GLU A 216 -20.32 -1.89 11.63
CA GLU A 216 -20.69 -2.42 12.94
C GLU A 216 -20.49 -1.38 14.04
N LEU A 217 -19.38 -0.64 14.02
CA LEU A 217 -19.10 0.42 14.99
C LEU A 217 -20.18 1.52 14.93
N ARG A 218 -20.53 1.98 13.73
CA ARG A 218 -21.58 3.00 13.54
C ARG A 218 -22.94 2.52 14.03
N GLU A 219 -23.25 1.23 13.89
CA GLU A 219 -24.49 0.65 14.43
C GLU A 219 -24.49 0.61 15.96
N VAL A 220 -23.37 0.24 16.57
CA VAL A 220 -23.21 0.25 18.03
C VAL A 220 -23.33 1.68 18.58
N GLU A 221 -22.70 2.66 17.93
CA GLU A 221 -22.83 4.08 18.29
C GLU A 221 -24.28 4.57 18.22
N LYS A 222 -25.03 4.20 17.18
CA LYS A 222 -26.47 4.53 17.07
C LYS A 222 -27.27 3.92 18.22
N LYS A 223 -27.02 2.64 18.55
CA LYS A 223 -27.70 1.95 19.65
C LYS A 223 -27.37 2.59 21.00
N TYR A 224 -26.10 2.95 21.21
CA TYR A 224 -25.65 3.66 22.41
C TYR A 224 -26.34 5.02 22.56
N ASN A 225 -26.33 5.85 21.51
CA ASN A 225 -26.99 7.16 21.53
C ASN A 225 -28.50 7.06 21.79
N MET A 226 -29.16 6.04 21.22
CA MET A 226 -30.57 5.75 21.50
C MET A 226 -30.81 5.36 22.96
N MET A 227 -29.94 4.53 23.52
CA MET A 227 -30.02 4.10 24.92
C MET A 227 -29.77 5.25 25.89
N GLU A 228 -28.79 6.10 25.61
CA GLU A 228 -28.48 7.31 26.36
C GLU A 228 -29.68 8.28 26.38
N LEU A 229 -30.29 8.53 25.22
CA LEU A 229 -31.48 9.38 25.13
C LEU A 229 -32.66 8.83 25.95
N LYS A 230 -32.91 7.52 25.87
CA LYS A 230 -33.94 6.85 26.67
C LYS A 230 -33.64 6.96 28.17
N TRP A 231 -32.39 6.73 28.57
CA TRP A 231 -31.98 6.85 29.97
C TRP A 231 -32.20 8.28 30.50
N GLN A 232 -31.84 9.30 29.72
CA GLN A 232 -32.10 10.70 30.08
C GLN A 232 -33.60 10.99 30.20
N GLN A 233 -34.42 10.49 29.28
CA GLN A 233 -35.87 10.65 29.33
C GLN A 233 -36.49 9.97 30.55
N THR A 234 -36.09 8.74 30.86
CA THR A 234 -36.55 8.02 32.05
C THR A 234 -36.12 8.74 33.33
N THR A 235 -34.90 9.25 33.37
CA THR A 235 -34.38 10.03 34.51
C THR A 235 -35.20 11.30 34.73
N ARG A 236 -35.52 12.06 33.66
CA ARG A 236 -36.39 13.24 33.76
C ARG A 236 -37.79 12.88 34.26
N SER A 237 -38.39 11.82 33.73
CA SER A 237 -39.71 11.36 34.17
C SER A 237 -39.72 10.93 35.64
N LEU A 238 -38.64 10.29 36.11
CA LEU A 238 -38.49 9.93 37.51
C LEU A 238 -38.39 11.18 38.39
N GLN A 239 -37.56 12.16 38.01
CA GLN A 239 -37.45 13.43 38.74
C GLN A 239 -38.77 14.19 38.83
N GLU A 240 -39.57 14.16 37.77
CA GLU A 240 -40.90 14.78 37.76
C GLU A 240 -41.88 14.03 38.69
N LYS A 241 -41.89 12.70 38.67
CA LYS A 241 -42.66 11.89 39.62
C LYS A 241 -42.25 12.16 41.07
N GLU A 242 -40.95 12.22 41.36
CA GLU A 242 -40.44 12.55 42.69
C GLU A 242 -40.83 13.97 43.15
N LYS A 243 -40.93 14.92 42.22
CA LYS A 243 -41.39 16.28 42.52
C LYS A 243 -42.87 16.28 42.89
N VAL A 244 -43.72 15.64 42.07
CA VAL A 244 -45.15 15.52 42.33
C VAL A 244 -45.41 14.78 43.64
N GLN A 245 -44.65 13.72 43.92
CA GLN A 245 -44.76 12.98 45.17
C GLN A 245 -44.42 13.84 46.39
N ARG A 246 -43.35 14.65 46.34
CA ARG A 246 -43.04 15.62 47.41
C ARG A 246 -44.13 16.68 47.59
N GLU A 247 -44.73 17.16 46.50
CA GLU A 247 -45.84 18.12 46.57
C GLU A 247 -47.09 17.47 47.22
N LEU A 248 -47.39 16.22 46.87
CA LEU A 248 -48.48 15.45 47.47
C LEU A 248 -48.25 15.24 48.97
N GLU A 249 -47.06 14.78 49.38
CA GLU A 249 -46.68 14.61 50.80
C GLU A 249 -46.81 15.93 51.59
N ALA A 250 -46.44 17.06 50.97
CA ALA A 250 -46.59 18.37 51.59
C ALA A 250 -48.06 18.78 51.77
N VAL A 251 -48.93 18.48 50.80
CA VAL A 251 -50.38 18.72 50.91
C VAL A 251 -50.99 17.81 51.96
N GLU A 252 -50.66 16.52 51.96
CA GLU A 252 -51.11 15.57 52.98
C GLU A 252 -50.71 16.01 54.38
N SER A 253 -49.47 16.49 54.56
CA SER A 253 -49.01 17.03 55.85
C SER A 253 -49.82 18.25 56.28
N LYS A 254 -50.16 19.17 55.36
CA LYS A 254 -50.98 20.35 55.66
C LYS A 254 -52.42 19.96 56.01
N LEU A 255 -53.00 19.00 55.30
CA LEU A 255 -54.33 18.48 55.61
C LEU A 255 -54.37 17.80 56.97
N LYS A 256 -53.37 16.97 57.29
CA LYS A 256 -53.23 16.37 58.63
C LYS A 256 -53.12 17.43 59.72
N GLN A 257 -52.34 18.48 59.49
CA GLN A 257 -52.26 19.61 60.41
C GLN A 257 -53.62 20.30 60.57
N LYS A 258 -54.33 20.58 59.47
CA LYS A 258 -55.64 21.25 59.55
C LYS A 258 -56.72 20.39 60.21
N ILE A 259 -56.70 19.08 59.99
CA ILE A 259 -57.57 18.14 60.70
C ILE A 259 -57.28 18.22 62.20
N SER A 260 -56.02 18.15 62.61
CA SER A 260 -55.65 18.29 64.02
C SER A 260 -56.05 19.64 64.61
N GLU A 261 -55.89 20.74 63.87
CA GLU A 261 -56.37 22.06 64.29
C GLU A 261 -57.89 22.09 64.49
N LEU A 262 -58.66 21.54 63.54
CA LEU A 262 -60.13 21.46 63.63
C LEU A 262 -60.60 20.54 64.77
N GLU A 263 -59.90 19.43 65.00
CA GLU A 263 -60.15 18.53 66.14
C GLU A 263 -59.91 19.27 67.46
N ASN A 264 -58.80 20.01 67.57
CA ASN A 264 -58.52 20.85 68.75
C ASN A 264 -59.56 21.96 68.92
N GLU A 265 -59.95 22.67 67.85
CA GLU A 265 -61.01 23.69 67.89
C GLU A 265 -62.34 23.09 68.34
N LEU A 266 -62.70 21.90 67.86
CA LEU A 266 -63.90 21.19 68.24
C LEU A 266 -63.87 20.78 69.71
N ASP A 267 -62.74 20.30 70.21
CA ASP A 267 -62.58 19.95 71.62
C ASP A 267 -62.62 21.19 72.53
N VAL A 268 -61.99 22.30 72.13
CA VAL A 268 -62.15 23.60 72.81
C VAL A 268 -63.62 24.05 72.78
N GLN A 269 -64.35 23.84 71.69
CA GLN A 269 -65.77 24.20 71.60
C GLN A 269 -66.64 23.31 72.51
N LYS A 270 -66.33 22.00 72.61
CA LYS A 270 -66.97 21.10 73.57
C LYS A 270 -66.64 21.48 75.00
N GLU A 271 -65.39 21.81 75.31
CA GLU A 271 -64.96 22.26 76.64
C GLU A 271 -65.61 23.60 77.00
N THR A 272 -65.63 24.58 76.11
CA THR A 272 -66.26 25.89 76.35
C THR A 272 -67.77 25.78 76.48
N SER A 273 -68.44 24.95 75.69
CA SER A 273 -69.87 24.67 75.86
C SER A 273 -70.17 23.86 77.13
N ALA A 274 -69.28 22.95 77.55
CA ALA A 274 -69.36 22.28 78.84
C ALA A 274 -69.10 23.26 80.00
N ASN A 275 -68.13 24.16 79.86
CA ASN A 275 -67.84 25.22 80.82
C ASN A 275 -68.93 26.28 80.86
N GLU A 276 -69.60 26.57 79.75
CA GLU A 276 -70.72 27.51 79.71
C GLU A 276 -71.97 26.88 80.35
N LYS A 277 -72.18 25.58 80.16
CA LYS A 277 -73.17 24.80 80.94
C LYS A 277 -72.81 24.77 82.43
N LYS A 278 -71.52 24.65 82.77
CA LYS A 278 -71.02 24.70 84.15
C LYS A 278 -71.15 26.10 84.77
N ARG A 279 -70.85 27.17 84.03
CA ARG A 279 -71.03 28.59 84.43
C ARG A 279 -72.50 29.02 84.51
N LYS A 280 -73.42 28.35 83.80
CA LYS A 280 -74.87 28.52 84.00
C LYS A 280 -75.39 27.78 85.25
N LEU A 281 -74.62 26.82 85.78
CA LEU A 281 -74.90 26.13 87.04
C LEU A 281 -74.16 26.73 88.24
N GLU A 282 -73.06 27.46 88.03
CA GLU A 282 -72.22 28.06 89.07
C GLU A 282 -71.93 29.54 88.73
N GLY A 283 -72.49 30.46 89.53
CA GLY A 283 -72.30 31.91 89.38
C GLY A 283 -70.90 32.39 89.79
N ASP A 284 -70.44 33.43 89.09
CA ASP A 284 -69.34 34.38 89.34
C ASP A 284 -68.00 33.90 89.96
N THR A 285 -66.89 34.11 89.24
CA THR A 285 -65.79 35.06 89.60
C THR A 285 -64.52 34.90 88.71
N SER A 286 -64.08 36.05 88.15
CA SER A 286 -62.72 36.66 88.16
C SER A 286 -61.42 36.00 87.58
N VAL A 287 -60.70 36.82 86.76
CA VAL A 287 -59.24 37.16 86.78
C VAL A 287 -58.22 36.57 85.74
N HIS A 288 -57.67 37.52 84.94
CA HIS A 288 -56.32 37.74 84.33
C HIS A 288 -55.42 36.62 83.74
N GLY A 289 -54.87 36.90 82.54
CA GLY A 289 -53.47 37.34 82.39
C GLY A 289 -52.42 36.45 81.66
N GLY A 290 -51.63 37.07 80.76
CA GLY A 290 -50.24 36.71 80.39
C GLY A 290 -50.08 35.67 79.27
N SER A 291 -49.51 35.94 78.09
CA SER A 291 -48.13 36.36 77.72
C SER A 291 -47.37 35.22 77.03
N GLU A 292 -46.66 35.62 75.98
CA GLU A 292 -45.83 34.88 75.02
C GLU A 292 -44.76 33.98 75.66
N ASP A 293 -44.30 32.91 74.98
CA ASP A 293 -42.91 32.86 74.50
C ASP A 293 -42.51 31.68 73.60
N LYS A 294 -41.41 31.92 72.88
CA LYS A 294 -40.76 31.18 71.79
C LYS A 294 -40.02 29.90 72.21
N ALA A 295 -39.84 28.97 71.25
CA ALA A 295 -38.58 28.22 71.08
C ALA A 295 -38.41 27.60 69.67
N LYS A 296 -37.99 28.41 68.68
CA LYS A 296 -37.40 27.90 67.42
C LYS A 296 -35.93 27.52 67.69
N LYS A 297 -35.63 26.22 67.79
CA LYS A 297 -34.26 25.69 67.66
C LYS A 297 -33.88 25.64 66.18
N SER A 298 -33.12 26.63 65.69
CA SER A 298 -32.40 26.55 64.42
C SER A 298 -31.01 25.97 64.67
N VAL A 299 -30.92 24.64 64.73
CA VAL A 299 -29.66 23.90 64.64
C VAL A 299 -29.53 23.39 63.20
N GLY A 300 -28.37 23.59 62.57
CA GLY A 300 -27.99 22.80 61.37
C GLY A 300 -27.62 23.55 60.09
N LYS A 301 -27.59 24.89 60.01
CA LYS A 301 -27.13 25.59 58.78
C LYS A 301 -25.64 25.93 58.73
N LYS A 302 -24.94 26.01 59.87
CA LYS A 302 -23.50 26.30 59.91
C LYS A 302 -22.64 25.08 59.53
N ASP A 303 -22.98 23.90 60.04
CA ASP A 303 -22.23 22.67 59.74
C ASP A 303 -22.28 22.27 58.26
N ILE A 304 -23.44 22.40 57.61
CA ILE A 304 -23.60 22.03 56.19
C ILE A 304 -22.73 22.93 55.30
N ARG A 305 -22.69 24.24 55.58
CA ARG A 305 -21.87 25.18 54.79
C ARG A 305 -20.38 24.91 54.95
N GLU A 306 -19.93 24.59 56.16
CA GLU A 306 -18.52 24.32 56.41
C GLU A 306 -18.06 23.00 55.77
N VAL A 307 -18.92 21.98 55.77
CA VAL A 307 -18.69 20.72 55.06
C VAL A 307 -18.64 20.92 53.54
N GLN A 308 -19.55 21.73 52.98
CA GLN A 308 -19.57 22.06 51.56
C GLN A 308 -18.33 22.85 51.12
N MET A 309 -17.91 23.84 51.91
CA MET A 309 -16.69 24.62 51.63
C MET A 309 -15.44 23.73 51.60
N LYS A 310 -15.32 22.79 52.56
CA LYS A 310 -14.21 21.82 52.59
C LYS A 310 -14.24 20.87 51.39
N HIS A 311 -15.43 20.51 50.89
CA HIS A 311 -15.57 19.68 49.69
C HIS A 311 -15.10 20.43 48.43
N TYR A 312 -15.54 21.67 48.21
CA TYR A 312 -15.12 22.47 47.07
C TYR A 312 -13.62 22.81 47.09
N GLN A 313 -13.06 23.07 48.27
CA GLN A 313 -11.62 23.25 48.42
C GLN A 313 -10.83 22.01 47.93
N LYS A 314 -11.24 20.79 48.28
CA LYS A 314 -10.58 19.56 47.79
C LYS A 314 -10.65 19.40 46.26
N LEU A 315 -11.68 19.92 45.62
CA LEU A 315 -11.83 19.87 44.16
C LEU A 315 -10.89 20.85 43.45
N LEU A 316 -10.67 22.03 44.03
CA LEU A 316 -9.89 23.10 43.39
C LEU A 316 -8.39 23.06 43.74
N PHE A 317 -8.04 22.63 44.95
CA PHE A 317 -6.66 22.65 45.44
C PHE A 317 -5.89 21.35 45.14
N CYS A 318 -4.60 21.49 44.85
CA CYS A 318 -3.68 20.41 44.55
C CYS A 318 -3.56 19.45 45.74
N SER A 319 -3.76 18.15 45.49
CA SER A 319 -3.73 17.11 46.53
C SER A 319 -2.35 16.85 47.15
N ILE A 320 -1.27 17.42 46.59
CA ILE A 320 0.10 17.25 47.10
C ILE A 320 0.41 18.30 48.17
N CYS A 321 0.11 19.57 47.91
CA CYS A 321 0.42 20.67 48.83
C CYS A 321 -0.81 21.23 49.57
N ASN A 322 -2.03 20.88 49.15
CA ASN A 322 -3.32 21.35 49.68
C ASN A 322 -3.46 22.88 49.82
N THR A 323 -2.60 23.65 49.15
CA THR A 323 -2.49 25.11 49.29
C THR A 323 -2.63 25.84 47.96
N ARG A 324 -2.19 25.23 46.86
CA ARG A 324 -2.23 25.85 45.52
C ARG A 324 -3.29 25.20 44.65
N GLU A 325 -3.93 26.00 43.81
CA GLU A 325 -4.91 25.53 42.85
C GLU A 325 -4.30 24.58 41.82
N LYS A 326 -5.14 23.69 41.28
CA LYS A 326 -4.78 22.81 40.16
C LYS A 326 -4.61 23.67 38.91
N LYS A 327 -3.45 23.58 38.25
CA LYS A 327 -3.11 24.35 37.03
C LYS A 327 -2.46 23.51 35.93
N MET A 328 -2.21 22.22 36.19
CA MET A 328 -1.62 21.29 35.23
C MET A 328 -2.39 19.98 35.24
N ILE A 329 -2.62 19.40 34.06
CA ILE A 329 -3.19 18.06 33.87
C ILE A 329 -2.18 17.12 33.21
N ILE A 330 -2.19 15.84 33.62
CA ILE A 330 -1.42 14.78 32.98
C ILE A 330 -2.31 14.08 31.94
N LYS A 331 -2.03 14.26 30.64
CA LYS A 331 -2.87 13.70 29.54
C LYS A 331 -3.06 12.18 29.60
N ARG A 332 -2.10 11.44 30.16
CA ARG A 332 -2.12 9.97 30.27
C ARG A 332 -3.12 9.42 31.29
N CYS A 333 -3.40 10.16 32.36
CA CYS A 333 -4.25 9.67 33.46
C CYS A 333 -5.27 10.70 33.98
N LEU A 334 -5.31 11.89 33.37
CA LEU A 334 -6.24 13.00 33.65
C LEU A 334 -6.25 13.52 35.09
N HIS A 335 -5.29 13.13 35.92
CA HIS A 335 -5.10 13.73 37.24
C HIS A 335 -4.49 15.13 37.14
N MET A 336 -4.95 16.02 38.03
CA MET A 336 -4.64 17.46 38.01
C MET A 336 -3.91 17.89 39.29
N PHE A 337 -2.87 18.71 39.14
CA PHE A 337 -2.03 19.21 40.22
C PHE A 337 -1.63 20.68 39.99
N CYS A 338 -0.98 21.32 40.97
CA CYS A 338 -0.37 22.62 40.75
C CYS A 338 0.93 22.49 39.93
N LYS A 339 1.30 23.57 39.23
CA LYS A 339 2.48 23.61 38.36
C LYS A 339 3.78 23.27 39.10
N GLU A 340 3.95 23.81 40.30
CA GLU A 340 5.16 23.61 41.11
C GLU A 340 5.33 22.14 41.50
N CYS A 341 4.32 21.51 42.10
CA CYS A 341 4.44 20.13 42.58
C CYS A 341 4.71 19.13 41.45
N ILE A 342 4.07 19.29 40.29
CA ILE A 342 4.32 18.37 39.16
C ILE A 342 5.68 18.63 38.49
N SER A 343 6.13 19.89 38.48
CA SER A 343 7.45 20.24 37.94
C SER A 343 8.58 19.69 38.82
N THR A 344 8.45 19.74 40.15
CA THR A 344 9.40 19.13 41.09
C THR A 344 9.50 17.60 40.88
N SER A 345 8.37 16.92 40.62
CA SER A 345 8.36 15.48 40.32
C SER A 345 9.10 15.15 39.02
N VAL A 346 8.98 15.98 37.99
CA VAL A 346 9.69 15.80 36.72
C VAL A 346 11.19 16.09 36.87
N GLN A 347 11.56 17.14 37.60
CA GLN A 347 12.95 17.53 37.85
C GLN A 347 13.70 16.48 38.68
N SER A 348 13.04 15.88 39.67
CA SER A 348 13.58 14.77 40.49
C SER A 348 13.63 13.42 39.76
N ARG A 349 13.36 13.38 38.45
CA ARG A 349 13.26 12.18 37.60
C ARG A 349 12.21 11.15 38.08
N ASN A 350 11.36 11.50 39.04
CA ASN A 350 10.26 10.66 39.48
C ASN A 350 9.01 10.90 38.61
N ARG A 351 9.07 10.36 37.38
CA ARG A 351 8.06 10.53 36.33
C ARG A 351 6.84 9.60 36.50
N LYS A 352 6.27 9.56 37.70
CA LYS A 352 5.07 8.78 38.04
C LYS A 352 4.01 9.70 38.65
N CYS A 353 2.75 9.53 38.25
CA CYS A 353 1.64 10.33 38.76
C CYS A 353 1.51 10.13 40.29
N PRO A 354 1.48 11.20 41.11
CA PRO A 354 1.33 11.07 42.56
C PRO A 354 -0.02 10.49 43.02
N ALA A 355 -1.05 10.50 42.16
CA ALA A 355 -2.38 9.95 42.49
C ALA A 355 -2.52 8.47 42.12
N CYS A 356 -1.99 8.02 40.99
CA CYS A 356 -2.21 6.65 40.49
C CYS A 356 -0.95 5.88 40.08
N GLY A 357 0.23 6.48 40.21
CA GLY A 357 1.51 5.84 39.87
C GLY A 357 1.80 5.68 38.36
N ALA A 358 0.88 6.09 37.49
CA ALA A 358 1.05 6.00 36.03
C ALA A 358 2.29 6.79 35.57
N LYS A 359 3.11 6.19 34.70
CA LYS A 359 4.28 6.84 34.11
C LYS A 359 3.84 7.93 33.12
N PHE A 360 4.50 9.09 33.14
CA PHE A 360 4.21 10.19 32.22
C PHE A 360 5.49 10.90 31.77
N ALA A 361 5.49 11.48 30.58
CA ALA A 361 6.58 12.32 30.07
C ALA A 361 6.28 13.82 30.26
N GLN A 362 7.29 14.67 30.12
CA GLN A 362 7.09 16.13 30.19
C GLN A 362 6.13 16.64 29.10
N SER A 363 6.12 15.99 27.92
CA SER A 363 5.18 16.24 26.82
C SER A 363 3.72 15.92 27.16
N ASP A 364 3.48 15.13 28.22
CA ASP A 364 2.15 14.74 28.66
C ASP A 364 1.53 15.76 29.63
N LEU A 365 2.29 16.79 30.04
CA LEU A 365 1.81 17.85 30.92
C LEU A 365 1.22 19.00 30.10
N GLN A 366 0.00 19.41 30.44
CA GLN A 366 -0.67 20.54 29.80
C GLN A 366 -1.20 21.51 30.86
N PRO A 367 -1.03 22.84 30.69
CA PRO A 367 -1.64 23.81 31.57
C PRO A 367 -3.16 23.82 31.39
N ILE A 368 -3.88 24.02 32.48
CA ILE A 368 -5.33 24.22 32.51
C ILE A 368 -5.64 25.55 33.15
N TYR A 369 -6.65 26.22 32.62
CA TYR A 369 -7.19 27.48 33.10
C TYR A 369 -8.68 27.25 33.34
N PHE A 370 -9.17 27.65 34.50
CA PHE A 370 -10.57 27.51 34.91
C PHE A 370 -11.34 28.80 34.70
#